data_AF-A0A7W7KQW1-F1
#
_entry.id   AF-A0A7W7KQW1-F1
#
_cell.length_a   1.000
_cell.length_b   1.000
_cell.length_c   1.000
_cell.angle_alpha   90.00
_cell.angle_beta   90.00
_cell.angle_gamma   90.00
#
_symmetry.space_group_name_H-M   'P 1'
#
loop_
_entity.id
_entity.type
_entity.pdbx_description
1 polymer ?
#
loop_
_entity_poly.entity_id
_entity_poly.type
_entity_poly.pdbx_seq_one_letter_code
_entity_poly.pdbx_strand_id
1 'polypeptide(L)'
;MTEHTTLVNGGKLTQESWDAFVAQMKHDCVGPLYAEHATGDVMFVVKDRHIQVGFDPEYTDNRVIQWDDSSWYTLDSFMAQLDDDLKERLQAMAVEAEDARWDDLGDDDKYALIDKLDFIHVYAWTEHWNFVGVHLTRKAAEEYVAQQSRKCGGRRRELVIFEEFQPCRELTAIRNAIMSGRLVFSPEAAEAL
;
A
#
# COMPACT_ATOMS: atom_id res chain seq x y z
N MET A 1 2.25 -27.06 -8.35
CA MET A 1 3.42 -26.32 -8.84
C MET A 1 4.47 -26.39 -7.77
N THR A 2 5.65 -26.95 -8.07
CA THR A 2 6.80 -26.92 -7.16
C THR A 2 7.22 -25.46 -6.97
N GLU A 3 7.07 -24.92 -5.75
CA GLU A 3 7.62 -23.62 -5.42
C GLU A 3 9.14 -23.69 -5.59
N HIS A 4 9.68 -22.99 -6.59
CA HIS A 4 11.13 -22.83 -6.71
C HIS A 4 11.62 -21.97 -5.55
N THR A 5 12.61 -22.46 -4.80
CA THR A 5 13.25 -21.69 -3.74
C THR A 5 14.07 -20.56 -4.36
N THR A 6 13.73 -19.31 -4.09
CA THR A 6 14.42 -18.09 -4.50
C THR A 6 15.15 -17.48 -3.30
N LEU A 7 16.05 -16.52 -3.53
CA LEU A 7 16.71 -15.81 -2.43
C LEU A 7 15.71 -15.17 -1.45
N VAL A 8 14.53 -14.77 -1.92
CA VAL A 8 13.48 -14.14 -1.11
C VAL A 8 12.80 -15.13 -0.15
N ASN A 9 12.68 -16.40 -0.53
CA ASN A 9 12.03 -17.42 0.29
C ASN A 9 13.02 -18.35 1.01
N GLY A 10 14.28 -17.93 1.17
CA GLY A 10 15.31 -18.64 1.93
C GLY A 10 16.21 -19.56 1.10
N GLY A 11 16.24 -19.35 -0.22
CA GLY A 11 17.15 -20.04 -1.13
C GLY A 11 18.62 -19.71 -0.85
N LYS A 12 19.50 -20.67 -1.15
CA LYS A 12 20.93 -20.46 -1.02
C LYS A 12 21.44 -19.52 -2.10
N LEU A 13 22.40 -18.67 -1.75
CA LEU A 13 23.17 -17.92 -2.72
C LEU A 13 24.18 -18.85 -3.40
N THR A 14 23.81 -19.30 -4.60
CA THR A 14 24.65 -20.06 -5.53
C THR A 14 24.95 -19.23 -6.76
N GLN A 15 25.91 -19.68 -7.59
CA GLN A 15 26.21 -19.04 -8.88
C GLN A 15 24.95 -18.94 -9.75
N GLU A 16 24.15 -20.01 -9.83
CA GLU A 16 22.90 -20.03 -10.58
C GLU A 16 21.89 -19.00 -10.08
N SER A 17 21.67 -18.93 -8.75
CA SER A 17 20.75 -17.95 -8.16
C SER A 17 21.23 -16.51 -8.32
N TRP A 18 22.55 -16.30 -8.31
CA TRP A 18 23.19 -15.00 -8.55
C TRP A 18 22.99 -14.57 -10.00
N ASP A 19 23.27 -15.44 -10.97
CA ASP A 19 23.12 -15.13 -12.39
C ASP A 19 21.67 -14.82 -12.73
N ALA A 20 20.72 -15.58 -12.19
CA ALA A 20 19.29 -15.32 -12.32
C ALA A 20 18.88 -13.96 -11.71
N PHE A 21 19.43 -13.63 -10.52
CA PHE A 21 19.21 -12.34 -9.87
C PHE A 21 19.75 -11.16 -10.70
N VAL A 22 20.97 -11.27 -11.22
CA VAL A 22 21.58 -10.23 -12.07
C VAL A 22 20.80 -10.06 -13.37
N ALA A 23 20.33 -11.15 -13.98
CA ALA A 23 19.50 -11.10 -15.18
C ALA A 23 18.18 -10.35 -14.93
N GLN A 24 17.51 -10.63 -13.80
CA GLN A 24 16.29 -9.92 -13.41
C GLN A 24 16.55 -8.44 -13.15
N MET A 25 17.65 -8.10 -12.45
CA MET A 25 18.00 -6.70 -12.18
C MET A 25 18.25 -5.91 -13.47
N LYS A 26 18.90 -6.52 -14.46
CA LYS A 26 19.09 -5.90 -15.78
C LYS A 26 17.76 -5.68 -16.50
N HIS A 27 16.87 -6.67 -16.46
CA HIS A 27 15.53 -6.56 -17.03
C HIS A 27 14.75 -5.38 -16.41
N ASP A 28 14.78 -5.26 -15.09
CA ASP A 28 13.99 -4.27 -14.35
C ASP A 28 14.58 -2.85 -14.46
N CYS A 29 15.91 -2.70 -14.42
CA CYS A 29 16.57 -1.39 -14.32
C CYS A 29 17.05 -0.80 -15.66
N VAL A 30 17.32 -1.63 -16.67
CA VAL A 30 17.83 -1.17 -18.00
C VAL A 30 17.11 -1.84 -19.18
N GLY A 31 16.12 -2.68 -18.90
CA GLY A 31 15.32 -3.40 -19.89
C GLY A 31 13.95 -2.77 -20.12
N PRO A 32 12.96 -3.54 -20.61
CA PRO A 32 11.63 -3.01 -20.99
C PRO A 32 10.90 -2.24 -19.89
N LEU A 33 11.06 -2.65 -18.63
CA LEU A 33 10.41 -2.00 -17.47
C LEU A 33 11.01 -0.63 -17.13
N TYR A 34 12.22 -0.30 -17.62
CA TYR A 34 12.81 1.03 -17.47
C TYR A 34 11.88 2.13 -18.01
N ALA A 35 11.17 1.86 -19.10
CA ALA A 35 10.25 2.81 -19.71
C ALA A 35 9.02 3.12 -18.84
N GLU A 36 8.68 2.22 -17.90
CA GLU A 36 7.49 2.36 -17.05
C GLU A 36 7.77 3.21 -15.80
N HIS A 37 8.99 3.15 -15.25
CA HIS A 37 9.30 3.79 -13.96
C HIS A 37 9.99 5.16 -14.11
N ALA A 38 10.21 5.62 -15.34
CA ALA A 38 10.87 6.89 -15.68
C ALA A 38 12.26 7.12 -15.04
N THR A 39 12.87 6.08 -14.48
CA THR A 39 14.21 6.11 -13.87
C THR A 39 14.93 4.76 -14.00
N GLY A 40 16.24 4.82 -14.20
CA GLY A 40 17.13 3.64 -14.17
C GLY A 40 17.64 3.31 -12.79
N ASP A 41 17.29 4.15 -11.80
CA ASP A 41 17.68 4.02 -10.41
C ASP A 41 16.55 3.47 -9.52
N VAL A 42 15.65 2.68 -10.10
CA VAL A 42 14.48 2.18 -9.38
C VAL A 42 14.90 1.20 -8.28
N MET A 43 14.32 1.41 -7.10
CA MET A 43 14.31 0.44 -6.01
C MET A 43 12.85 0.07 -5.72
N PHE A 44 12.60 -1.18 -5.38
CA PHE A 44 11.26 -1.67 -5.11
C PHE A 44 11.03 -1.66 -3.60
N VAL A 45 10.39 -0.59 -3.13
CA VAL A 45 10.12 -0.36 -1.71
C VAL A 45 8.77 -0.95 -1.36
N VAL A 46 8.74 -1.93 -0.46
CA VAL A 46 7.49 -2.46 0.08
C VAL A 46 7.08 -1.59 1.26
N LYS A 47 5.85 -1.07 1.21
CA LYS A 47 5.23 -0.34 2.32
C LYS A 47 3.95 -1.01 2.76
N ASP A 48 3.63 -0.90 4.04
CA ASP A 48 2.38 -1.34 4.63
C ASP A 48 1.46 -0.14 4.82
N ARG A 49 0.25 -0.23 4.27
CA ARG A 49 -0.76 0.81 4.47
C ARG A 49 -1.40 0.66 5.83
N HIS A 50 -1.42 1.75 6.58
CA HIS A 50 -2.14 1.84 7.84
C HIS A 50 -3.15 2.97 7.77
N ILE A 51 -4.40 2.63 8.04
CA ILE A 51 -5.46 3.60 8.27
C ILE A 51 -5.55 3.82 9.77
N GLN A 52 -5.42 5.08 10.19
CA GLN A 52 -5.60 5.47 11.58
C GLN A 52 -6.83 6.38 11.66
N VAL A 53 -7.74 6.03 12.58
CA VAL A 53 -9.02 6.71 12.80
C VAL A 53 -9.04 7.41 14.15
N GLY A 54 -9.96 8.35 14.33
CA GLY A 54 -10.12 9.09 15.59
C GLY A 54 -9.27 10.36 15.67
N PHE A 55 -8.86 10.90 14.51
CA PHE A 55 -8.30 12.24 14.46
C PHE A 55 -9.41 13.28 14.57
N ASP A 56 -9.01 14.47 15.00
CA ASP A 56 -9.87 15.65 14.90
C ASP A 56 -10.09 15.99 13.40
N PRO A 57 -11.34 16.24 12.97
CA PRO A 57 -11.70 16.67 11.62
C PRO A 57 -10.93 17.86 11.06
N GLU A 58 -10.29 18.67 11.90
CA GLU A 58 -9.44 19.80 11.47
C GLU A 58 -8.11 19.37 10.82
N TYR A 59 -7.63 18.14 11.05
CA TYR A 59 -6.32 17.69 10.52
C TYR A 59 -6.38 17.05 9.13
N THR A 60 -7.56 16.70 8.64
CA THR A 60 -7.75 15.94 7.40
C THR A 60 -9.20 16.04 6.97
N ASP A 61 -9.46 16.15 5.67
CA ASP A 61 -10.82 16.17 5.12
C ASP A 61 -11.43 14.76 5.02
N ASN A 62 -10.61 13.72 5.23
CA ASN A 62 -11.06 12.34 5.15
C ASN A 62 -11.93 12.00 6.37
N ARG A 63 -13.14 11.49 6.11
CA ARG A 63 -14.11 11.09 7.13
C ARG A 63 -14.36 9.58 7.09
N VAL A 64 -14.60 9.01 8.27
CA VAL A 64 -15.03 7.63 8.45
C VAL A 64 -16.28 7.63 9.30
N ILE A 65 -17.30 6.93 8.83
CA ILE A 65 -18.55 6.72 9.57
C ILE A 65 -18.41 5.39 10.31
N GLN A 66 -18.63 5.39 11.61
CA GLN A 66 -18.68 4.21 12.44
C GLN A 66 -20.09 4.01 12.99
N TRP A 67 -20.63 2.83 12.74
CA TRP A 67 -21.93 2.39 13.24
C TRP A 67 -21.79 0.91 13.61
N ASP A 68 -22.09 0.58 14.86
CA ASP A 68 -21.78 -0.70 15.50
C ASP A 68 -20.29 -1.07 15.32
N ASP A 69 -19.99 -2.31 14.91
CA ASP A 69 -18.63 -2.80 14.66
C ASP A 69 -18.15 -2.55 13.22
N SER A 70 -18.89 -1.75 12.44
CA SER A 70 -18.61 -1.50 11.03
C SER A 70 -18.10 -0.09 10.78
N SER A 71 -17.32 0.06 9.70
CA SER A 71 -16.74 1.35 9.32
C SER A 71 -16.84 1.56 7.81
N TRP A 72 -17.24 2.76 7.42
CA TRP A 72 -17.40 3.18 6.03
C TRP A 72 -16.55 4.41 5.75
N TYR A 73 -15.70 4.29 4.73
CA TYR A 73 -14.72 5.32 4.38
C TYR A 73 -15.22 6.26 3.26
N THR A 74 -16.45 6.06 2.79
CA THR A 74 -17.13 6.94 1.83
C THR A 74 -18.62 7.04 2.16
N LEU A 75 -19.24 8.18 1.87
CA LEU A 75 -20.70 8.36 2.01
C LEU A 75 -21.48 7.32 1.20
N ASP A 76 -21.11 7.09 -0.06
CA ASP A 76 -21.79 6.11 -0.92
C ASP A 76 -21.81 4.70 -0.32
N SER A 77 -20.67 4.25 0.25
CA SER A 77 -20.58 2.93 0.86
C SER A 77 -21.47 2.80 2.09
N PHE A 78 -21.62 3.89 2.85
CA PHE A 78 -22.49 3.95 4.02
C PHE A 78 -23.97 4.00 3.62
N MET A 79 -24.33 4.91 2.71
CA MET A 79 -25.71 5.07 2.21
C MET A 79 -26.26 3.78 1.60
N ALA A 80 -25.40 2.97 0.96
CA ALA A 80 -25.77 1.67 0.42
C ALA A 80 -26.15 0.62 1.48
N GLN A 81 -25.76 0.82 2.74
CA GLN A 81 -26.15 -0.06 3.86
C GLN A 81 -27.40 0.40 4.59
N LEU A 82 -27.83 1.65 4.38
CA LEU A 82 -29.00 2.19 5.07
C LEU A 82 -30.28 1.57 4.52
N ASP A 83 -31.23 1.33 5.42
CA ASP A 83 -32.62 1.05 5.07
C ASP A 83 -33.34 2.34 4.62
N ASP A 84 -34.55 2.18 4.11
CA ASP A 84 -35.31 3.29 3.55
C ASP A 84 -35.78 4.25 4.65
N ASP A 85 -36.13 3.75 5.84
CA ASP A 85 -36.53 4.56 6.99
C ASP A 85 -35.42 5.53 7.42
N LEU A 86 -34.17 5.05 7.51
CA LEU A 86 -33.04 5.89 7.91
C LEU A 86 -32.63 6.87 6.79
N LYS A 87 -32.76 6.47 5.52
CA LYS A 87 -32.57 7.41 4.39
C LYS A 87 -33.60 8.52 4.41
N GLU A 88 -34.88 8.20 4.64
CA GLU A 88 -35.95 9.20 4.74
C GLU A 88 -35.70 10.14 5.92
N ARG A 89 -35.22 9.62 7.06
CA ARG A 89 -34.83 10.45 8.21
C ARG A 89 -33.70 11.43 7.85
N LEU A 90 -32.65 10.98 7.18
CA LEU A 90 -31.56 11.86 6.74
C LEU A 90 -32.03 12.93 5.74
N GLN A 91 -32.92 12.57 4.82
CA GLN A 91 -33.52 13.54 3.89
C GLN A 91 -34.38 14.57 4.61
N ALA A 92 -35.18 14.16 5.60
CA ALA A 92 -35.97 15.07 6.43
C ALA A 92 -35.06 16.02 7.23
N MET A 93 -33.97 15.49 7.80
CA MET A 93 -32.97 16.30 8.52
C MET A 93 -32.28 17.32 7.61
N ALA A 94 -31.99 16.99 6.35
CA ALA A 94 -31.43 17.92 5.38
C ALA A 94 -32.39 19.09 5.09
N VAL A 95 -33.68 18.80 4.91
CA VAL A 95 -34.70 19.84 4.69
C VAL A 95 -34.88 20.70 5.95
N GLU A 96 -34.90 20.09 7.13
CA GLU A 96 -35.11 20.81 8.40
C GLU A 96 -33.92 21.71 8.77
N ALA A 97 -32.69 21.22 8.60
CA ALA A 97 -31.49 21.93 9.04
C ALA A 97 -30.98 22.95 8.01
N GLU A 98 -31.04 22.59 6.72
CA GLU A 98 -30.34 23.33 5.64
C GLU A 98 -31.29 23.85 4.55
N ASP A 99 -32.61 23.62 4.67
CA ASP A 99 -33.62 23.96 3.64
C ASP A 99 -33.26 23.42 2.24
N ALA A 100 -32.61 22.26 2.20
CA ALA A 100 -32.06 21.66 0.99
C ALA A 100 -32.37 20.16 0.89
N ARG A 101 -32.30 19.62 -0.33
CA ARG A 101 -32.39 18.16 -0.54
C ARG A 101 -31.05 17.53 -0.18
N TRP A 102 -31.08 16.29 0.34
CA TRP A 102 -29.87 15.54 0.65
C TRP A 102 -28.84 15.53 -0.50
N ASP A 103 -29.28 15.27 -1.73
CA ASP A 103 -28.39 15.18 -2.90
C ASP A 103 -27.72 16.52 -3.26
N ASP A 104 -28.30 17.65 -2.85
CA ASP A 104 -27.80 18.99 -3.12
C ASP A 104 -26.80 19.46 -2.05
N LEU A 105 -26.68 18.74 -0.93
CA LEU A 105 -25.73 19.06 0.14
C LEU A 105 -24.30 18.68 -0.23
N GLY A 106 -23.35 19.49 0.28
CA GLY A 106 -21.93 19.13 0.29
C GLY A 106 -21.66 17.97 1.25
N ASP A 107 -20.53 17.30 1.05
CA ASP A 107 -20.17 16.13 1.87
C ASP A 107 -20.00 16.49 3.35
N ASP A 108 -19.41 17.65 3.66
CA ASP A 108 -19.25 18.12 5.04
C ASP A 108 -20.60 18.29 5.75
N ASP A 109 -21.60 18.87 5.08
CA ASP A 109 -22.94 19.04 5.64
C ASP A 109 -23.62 17.68 5.84
N LYS A 110 -23.47 16.76 4.88
CA LYS A 110 -23.96 15.38 5.01
C LYS A 110 -23.33 14.67 6.21
N TYR A 111 -22.02 14.78 6.40
CA TYR A 111 -21.34 14.22 7.56
C TYR A 111 -21.81 14.86 8.87
N ALA A 112 -21.99 16.18 8.90
CA ALA A 112 -22.51 16.90 10.07
C ALA A 112 -23.95 16.46 10.43
N LEU A 113 -24.79 16.16 9.44
CA LEU A 113 -26.13 15.62 9.68
C LEU A 113 -26.08 14.17 10.17
N ILE A 114 -25.20 13.34 9.62
CA ILE A 114 -25.00 11.95 10.07
C ILE A 114 -24.52 11.92 11.52
N ASP A 115 -23.60 12.80 11.92
CA ASP A 115 -23.07 12.87 13.29
C ASP A 115 -24.11 13.32 14.33
N LYS A 116 -25.25 13.88 13.90
CA LYS A 116 -26.41 14.16 14.77
C LYS A 116 -27.22 12.90 15.11
N LEU A 117 -26.96 11.76 14.45
CA LEU A 117 -27.56 10.48 14.80
C LEU A 117 -26.79 9.88 15.98
N ASP A 118 -27.47 9.70 17.11
CA ASP A 118 -26.90 9.32 18.41
C ASP A 118 -26.21 7.95 18.46
N PHE A 119 -26.47 7.10 17.48
CA PHE A 119 -25.90 5.75 17.35
C PHE A 119 -24.81 5.65 16.27
N ILE A 120 -24.46 6.77 15.62
CA ILE A 120 -23.42 6.84 14.60
C ILE A 120 -22.36 7.84 15.06
N HIS A 121 -21.10 7.53 14.76
CA HIS A 121 -19.99 8.42 15.01
C HIS A 121 -19.27 8.74 13.71
N VAL A 122 -19.02 10.03 13.46
CA VAL A 122 -18.17 10.46 12.35
C VAL A 122 -16.81 10.88 12.91
N TYR A 123 -15.77 10.19 12.47
CA TYR A 123 -14.39 10.52 12.82
C TYR A 123 -13.61 10.98 11.61
N ALA A 124 -12.49 11.67 11.85
CA ALA A 124 -11.48 11.88 10.83
C ALA A 124 -10.50 10.70 10.79
N TRP A 125 -9.98 10.41 9.60
CA TRP A 125 -8.95 9.40 9.41
C TRP A 125 -7.84 9.87 8.50
N THR A 126 -6.68 9.23 8.61
CA THR A 126 -5.57 9.45 7.69
C THR A 126 -4.92 8.12 7.36
N GLU A 127 -4.25 8.07 6.21
CA GLU A 127 -3.41 6.96 5.85
C GLU A 127 -1.93 7.30 6.02
N HIS A 128 -1.21 6.32 6.53
CA HIS A 128 0.23 6.35 6.60
C HIS A 128 0.80 5.09 5.97
N TRP A 129 1.91 5.26 5.27
CA TRP A 129 2.64 4.17 4.62
C TRP A 129 3.91 3.88 5.40
N ASN A 130 3.93 2.75 6.08
CA ASN A 130 5.08 2.32 6.87
C ASN A 130 6.08 1.58 5.98
N PHE A 131 7.35 1.96 6.05
CA PHE A 131 8.42 1.22 5.36
C PHE A 131 8.53 -0.20 5.93
N VAL A 132 8.52 -1.20 5.04
CA VAL A 132 8.67 -2.62 5.40
C VAL A 132 10.02 -3.16 4.96
N GLY A 133 10.43 -2.83 3.73
CA GLY A 133 11.66 -3.34 3.16
C GLY A 133 11.94 -2.78 1.78
N VAL A 134 13.14 -3.03 1.28
CA VAL A 134 13.57 -2.64 -0.06
C VAL A 134 14.16 -3.83 -0.78
N HIS A 135 13.81 -3.97 -2.06
CA HIS A 135 14.30 -5.03 -2.94
C HIS A 135 14.97 -4.42 -4.18
N LEU A 136 15.99 -5.12 -4.67
CA LEU A 136 16.74 -4.74 -5.87
C LEU A 136 16.06 -5.21 -7.17
N THR A 137 15.02 -6.04 -7.08
CA THR A 137 14.24 -6.51 -8.23
C THR A 137 12.75 -6.51 -7.91
N ARG A 138 11.92 -6.29 -8.94
CA ARG A 138 10.46 -6.25 -8.81
C ARG A 138 9.91 -7.59 -8.37
N LYS A 139 10.36 -8.65 -9.05
CA LYS A 139 9.99 -10.04 -8.76
C LYS A 139 10.25 -10.40 -7.31
N ALA A 140 11.37 -9.93 -6.73
CA ALA A 140 11.67 -10.21 -5.34
C ALA A 140 10.70 -9.50 -4.37
N ALA A 141 10.31 -8.26 -4.66
CA ALA A 141 9.29 -7.55 -3.89
C ALA A 141 7.91 -8.22 -4.00
N GLU A 142 7.52 -8.65 -5.20
CA GLU A 142 6.26 -9.36 -5.46
C GLU A 142 6.19 -10.70 -4.70
N GLU A 143 7.28 -11.49 -4.75
CA GLU A 143 7.39 -12.74 -3.99
C GLU A 143 7.32 -12.49 -2.47
N TYR A 144 7.97 -11.43 -1.98
CA TYR A 144 7.90 -11.05 -0.57
C TYR A 144 6.46 -10.71 -0.16
N VAL A 145 5.79 -9.83 -0.90
CA VAL A 145 4.39 -9.44 -0.64
C VAL A 145 3.49 -10.68 -0.64
N ALA A 146 3.59 -11.54 -1.66
CA ALA A 146 2.80 -12.76 -1.74
C ALA A 146 3.03 -13.69 -0.55
N GLN A 147 4.27 -13.81 -0.08
CA GLN A 147 4.60 -14.63 1.09
C GLN A 147 4.02 -14.03 2.39
N GLN A 148 4.14 -12.73 2.59
CA GLN A 148 3.61 -12.06 3.78
C GLN A 148 2.07 -12.15 3.83
N SER A 149 1.40 -11.94 2.69
CA SER A 149 -0.07 -12.08 2.60
C SER A 149 -0.54 -13.47 3.01
N ARG A 150 0.20 -14.53 2.64
CA ARG A 150 -0.09 -15.91 3.09
C ARG A 150 0.15 -16.10 4.58
N LYS A 151 1.27 -15.58 5.12
CA LYS A 151 1.64 -15.70 6.54
C LYS A 151 0.67 -14.96 7.47
N CYS A 152 0.14 -13.83 7.05
CA CYS A 152 -0.75 -13.00 7.86
C CYS A 152 -2.17 -13.57 8.01
N GLY A 153 -2.51 -14.67 7.33
CA GLY A 153 -3.73 -15.45 7.61
C GLY A 153 -5.03 -14.65 7.54
N GLY A 154 -5.10 -13.61 6.70
CA GLY A 154 -6.26 -12.73 6.58
C GLY A 154 -6.25 -11.49 7.48
N ARG A 155 -5.22 -11.26 8.31
CA ARG A 155 -4.99 -9.91 8.89
C ARG A 155 -4.69 -8.95 7.74
N ARG A 156 -5.50 -7.89 7.61
CA ARG A 156 -5.41 -6.82 6.58
C ARG A 156 -4.09 -6.03 6.72
N ARG A 157 -2.96 -6.63 6.32
CA ARG A 157 -1.80 -5.85 5.90
C ARG A 157 -1.97 -5.58 4.42
N GLU A 158 -1.99 -4.31 4.04
CA GLU A 158 -2.05 -3.91 2.64
C GLU A 158 -0.64 -3.50 2.23
N LEU A 159 0.12 -4.53 1.82
CA LEU A 159 1.48 -4.34 1.34
C LEU A 159 1.46 -3.92 -0.13
N VAL A 160 2.07 -2.78 -0.43
CA VAL A 160 2.17 -2.24 -1.78
C VAL A 160 3.63 -1.99 -2.13
N ILE A 161 3.97 -2.25 -3.39
CA ILE A 161 5.29 -2.02 -3.96
C ILE A 161 5.30 -0.62 -4.56
N PHE A 162 6.15 0.24 -4.02
CA PHE A 162 6.46 1.55 -4.57
C PHE A 162 7.75 1.46 -5.38
N GLU A 163 7.69 1.92 -6.61
CA GLU A 163 8.86 2.11 -7.47
C GLU A 163 9.46 3.47 -7.11
N GLU A 164 10.40 3.47 -6.18
CA GLU A 164 10.99 4.72 -5.70
C GLU A 164 12.33 4.97 -6.36
N PHE A 165 12.49 6.20 -6.87
CA PHE A 165 13.80 6.75 -7.12
C PHE A 165 14.47 7.07 -5.79
N GLN A 166 15.48 6.28 -5.43
CA GLN A 166 16.33 6.59 -4.29
C GLN A 166 17.61 7.25 -4.80
N PRO A 167 17.85 8.56 -4.55
CA PRO A 167 19.10 9.24 -4.91
C PRO A 167 20.27 8.82 -4.00
N CYS A 168 20.31 7.56 -3.56
CA CYS A 168 21.40 7.00 -2.77
C CYS A 168 22.52 6.56 -3.71
N ARG A 169 23.52 7.44 -3.86
CA ARG A 169 24.67 7.23 -4.77
C ARG A 169 25.43 5.95 -4.46
N GLU A 170 25.53 5.58 -3.19
CA GLU A 170 26.17 4.34 -2.73
C GLU A 170 25.45 3.11 -3.27
N LEU A 171 24.11 3.04 -3.10
CA LEU A 171 23.30 1.92 -3.59
C LEU A 171 23.29 1.86 -5.11
N THR A 172 23.19 3.01 -5.79
CA THR A 172 23.31 3.09 -7.25
C THR A 172 24.67 2.55 -7.72
N ALA A 173 25.77 2.93 -7.05
CA ALA A 173 27.10 2.45 -7.41
C ALA A 173 27.25 0.94 -7.23
N ILE A 174 26.72 0.37 -6.14
CA ILE A 174 26.68 -1.07 -5.88
C ILE A 174 25.86 -1.78 -6.97
N ARG A 175 24.64 -1.32 -7.23
CA ARG A 175 23.75 -1.89 -8.26
C ARG A 175 24.43 -1.88 -9.64
N ASN A 176 25.01 -0.76 -10.02
CA ASN A 176 25.72 -0.64 -11.29
C ASN A 176 26.97 -1.54 -11.34
N ALA A 177 27.68 -1.72 -10.22
CA ALA A 177 28.80 -2.65 -10.15
C ALA A 177 28.35 -4.12 -10.31
N ILE A 178 27.20 -4.50 -9.75
CA ILE A 178 26.59 -5.82 -9.95
C ILE A 178 26.21 -6.01 -11.43
N MET A 179 25.46 -5.06 -12.01
CA MET A 179 25.00 -5.17 -13.41
C MET A 179 26.16 -5.16 -14.43
N SER A 180 27.24 -4.43 -14.15
CA SER A 180 28.45 -4.40 -14.99
C SER A 180 29.39 -5.58 -14.77
N GLY A 181 29.14 -6.44 -13.77
CA GLY A 181 30.00 -7.57 -13.44
C GLY A 181 31.29 -7.18 -12.69
N ARG A 182 31.39 -5.95 -12.16
CA ARG A 182 32.48 -5.54 -11.26
C ARG A 182 32.31 -6.11 -9.85
N LEU A 183 31.06 -6.32 -9.43
CA LEU A 183 30.72 -7.13 -8.25
C LEU A 183 30.15 -8.46 -8.73
N VAL A 184 30.73 -9.56 -8.26
CA VAL A 184 30.37 -10.93 -8.64
C VAL A 184 30.23 -11.80 -7.41
N PHE A 185 29.42 -12.84 -7.50
CA PHE A 185 29.42 -13.91 -6.52
C PHE A 185 30.73 -14.71 -6.62
N SER A 186 31.36 -14.96 -5.47
CA SER A 186 32.52 -15.85 -5.35
C SER A 186 32.20 -16.94 -4.31
N PRO A 187 32.09 -18.22 -4.72
CA PRO A 187 31.82 -19.33 -3.80
C PRO A 187 32.90 -19.46 -2.71
N GLU A 188 34.16 -19.20 -3.06
CA GLU A 188 35.32 -19.32 -2.16
C GLU A 188 35.28 -18.30 -1.01
N ALA A 189 34.71 -17.12 -1.26
CA ALA A 189 34.54 -16.10 -0.24
C ALA A 189 33.33 -16.37 0.68
N ALA A 190 32.35 -17.16 0.23
CA ALA A 190 31.15 -17.47 0.99
C ALA A 190 31.37 -18.51 2.10
N GLU A 191 32.42 -19.33 2.00
CA GLU A 191 32.83 -20.30 3.04
C GLU A 191 33.75 -19.68 4.11
N ALA A 192 34.24 -18.46 3.89
CA ALA A 192 35.20 -17.77 4.76
C ALA A 192 34.54 -16.86 5.83
N LEU A 193 33.20 -16.78 5.87
CA LEU A 193 32.38 -15.99 6.80
C LEU A 193 31.51 -16.90 7.66
#